data_AF-A0A0F0GGA6-F1
#
_entry.id   AF-A0A0F0GGA6-F1
#
_cell.length_a   1.000
_cell.length_b   1.000
_cell.length_c   1.000
_cell.angle_alpha   90.00
_cell.angle_beta   90.00
_cell.angle_gamma   90.00
#
_symmetry.space_group_name_H-M   'P 1'
#
loop_
_entity.id
_entity.type
_entity.pdbx_description
1 polymer ?
#
loop_
_entity_poly.entity_id
_entity_poly.type
_entity_poly.pdbx_seq_one_letter_code
_entity_poly.pdbx_strand_id
1 'polypeptide(L)'
;READGRMAVFVLGPNGNSIAVREQVAPSAGWGEWNGSFGTASTGLSVGRSADGRMEVFAVAPDYGSISHIWQTAPNGGWSA
;
A
#
# COMPACT_ATOMS: atom_id res chain seq x y z
N ARG A 1 -4.33 5.93 7.57
CA ARG A 1 -5.55 5.37 8.19
C ARG A 1 -6.46 4.97 7.04
N GLU A 2 -7.29 3.97 7.23
CA GLU A 2 -8.34 3.55 6.32
C GLU A 2 -9.58 4.45 6.45
N ALA A 3 -10.56 4.30 5.57
CA ALA A 3 -11.83 5.00 5.70
C ALA A 3 -12.63 4.55 6.93
N ASP A 4 -12.46 3.29 7.36
CA ASP A 4 -13.09 2.72 8.57
C ASP A 4 -12.32 2.99 9.88
N GLY A 5 -11.20 3.71 9.83
CA GLY A 5 -10.38 4.03 10.99
C GLY A 5 -9.30 3.00 11.36
N ARG A 6 -9.20 1.87 10.65
CA ARG A 6 -8.04 0.96 10.72
C ARG A 6 -6.76 1.68 10.25
N MET A 7 -5.60 1.17 10.62
CA MET A 7 -4.32 1.64 10.09
C MET A 7 -3.74 0.60 9.12
N ALA A 8 -3.16 1.08 8.03
CA ALA A 8 -2.30 0.32 7.15
C ALA A 8 -0.87 0.87 7.23
N VAL A 9 0.11 -0.04 7.16
CA VAL A 9 1.54 0.29 7.07
C VAL A 9 2.06 -0.30 5.77
N PHE A 10 2.77 0.52 5.01
CA PHE A 10 3.40 0.16 3.76
C PHE A 10 4.91 0.18 3.91
N VAL A 11 5.58 -0.83 3.37
CA VAL A 11 7.03 -0.94 3.36
C VAL A 11 7.49 -1.43 1.99
N LEU A 12 8.74 -1.12 1.65
CA LEU A 12 9.40 -1.83 0.57
C LEU A 12 9.63 -3.28 1.01
N GLY A 13 9.21 -4.21 0.17
CA GLY A 13 9.44 -5.62 0.36
C GLY A 13 10.94 -5.95 0.32
N PRO A 14 11.32 -7.16 0.77
CA PRO A 14 12.71 -7.61 0.73
C PRO A 14 13.31 -7.41 -0.66
N ASN A 15 14.53 -6.89 -0.71
CA ASN A 15 15.28 -6.55 -1.93
C ASN A 15 14.77 -5.33 -2.74
N GLY A 16 13.79 -4.58 -2.23
CA GLY A 16 13.36 -3.33 -2.89
C GLY A 16 12.79 -3.57 -4.28
N ASN A 17 11.96 -4.61 -4.41
CA ASN A 17 11.33 -4.98 -5.68
C ASN A 17 9.80 -5.01 -5.63
N SER A 18 9.19 -4.80 -4.47
CA SER A 18 7.74 -4.79 -4.30
C SER A 18 7.33 -3.91 -3.14
N ILE A 19 6.04 -3.59 -3.06
CA ILE A 19 5.42 -2.99 -1.89
C ILE A 19 4.80 -4.13 -1.07
N ALA A 20 4.96 -4.05 0.26
CA ALA A 20 4.24 -4.89 1.21
C ALA A 20 3.37 -4.01 2.12
N VAL A 21 2.20 -4.51 2.46
CA VAL A 21 1.25 -3.86 3.37
C VAL A 21 0.89 -4.81 4.49
N ARG A 22 0.67 -4.27 5.68
CA ARG A 22 -0.15 -4.93 6.70
C ARG A 22 -1.16 -3.95 7.25
N GLU A 23 -2.30 -4.47 7.64
CA GLU A 23 -3.45 -3.69 8.09
C GLU A 23 -3.87 -4.13 9.50
N GLN A 24 -4.43 -3.22 10.29
CA GLN A 24 -5.13 -3.61 11.50
C GLN A 24 -6.35 -4.47 11.14
N VAL A 25 -6.70 -5.43 12.00
CA VAL A 25 -7.91 -6.26 11.81
C VAL A 25 -9.20 -5.51 12.18
N ALA A 26 -9.08 -4.52 13.06
CA ALA A 26 -10.14 -3.59 13.47
C ALA A 26 -9.49 -2.30 14.02
N PRO A 27 -10.22 -1.17 14.12
CA PRO A 27 -9.67 0.06 14.67
C PRO A 27 -9.08 -0.16 16.08
N SER A 28 -7.84 0.26 16.28
CA SER A 28 -7.11 0.11 17.55
C SER A 28 -6.89 -1.34 18.01
N ALA A 29 -7.09 -2.32 17.13
CA ALA A 29 -6.82 -3.73 17.41
C ALA A 29 -5.42 -4.16 16.90
N GLY A 30 -5.16 -5.46 16.99
CA GLY A 30 -3.96 -6.09 16.45
C GLY A 30 -3.82 -5.95 14.93
N TRP A 31 -2.66 -6.36 14.43
CA TRP A 31 -2.32 -6.34 13.01
C TRP A 31 -2.59 -7.72 12.40
N GLY A 32 -3.07 -7.73 11.16
CA GLY A 32 -3.06 -8.93 10.33
C GLY A 32 -1.66 -9.26 9.83
N GLU A 33 -1.56 -10.36 9.09
CA GLU A 33 -0.33 -10.77 8.42
C GLU A 33 0.13 -9.75 7.38
N TRP A 34 1.42 -9.78 7.06
CA TRP A 34 1.93 -9.04 5.91
C TRP A 34 1.39 -9.63 4.62
N ASN A 35 0.81 -8.78 3.80
CA ASN A 35 0.50 -9.06 2.40
C ASN A 35 1.57 -8.37 1.54
N GLY A 36 2.22 -9.12 0.64
CA GLY A 36 3.38 -8.67 -0.11
C GLY A 36 3.27 -8.93 -1.59
N SER A 37 4.25 -8.42 -2.35
CA SER A 37 4.35 -8.54 -3.82
C SER A 37 3.34 -7.70 -4.61
N PHE A 38 3.23 -6.44 -4.23
CA PHE A 38 2.49 -5.44 -4.99
C PHE A 38 3.41 -4.59 -5.86
N GLY A 39 3.15 -4.59 -7.17
CA GLY A 39 3.89 -3.79 -8.15
C GLY A 39 5.41 -4.02 -8.12
N THR A 40 6.13 -3.13 -8.81
CA THR A 40 7.59 -3.05 -8.78
C THR A 40 8.02 -1.73 -8.15
N ALA A 41 8.78 -1.74 -7.06
CA ALA A 41 9.12 -0.52 -6.31
C ALA A 41 10.52 -0.61 -5.72
N SER A 42 11.30 0.47 -5.86
CA SER A 42 12.68 0.59 -5.37
C SER A 42 12.83 1.56 -4.18
N THR A 43 12.29 2.77 -4.29
CA THR A 43 12.44 3.81 -3.25
C THR A 43 11.30 4.85 -3.29
N GLY A 44 11.30 5.80 -2.35
CA GLY A 44 10.42 6.96 -2.40
C GLY A 44 8.94 6.64 -2.21
N LEU A 45 8.63 5.77 -1.24
CA LEU A 45 7.25 5.35 -0.97
C LEU A 45 6.41 6.52 -0.42
N SER A 46 5.27 6.77 -1.05
CA SER A 46 4.28 7.78 -0.64
C SER A 46 2.88 7.20 -0.71
N VAL A 47 1.99 7.66 0.19
CA VAL A 47 0.61 7.18 0.28
C VAL A 47 -0.34 8.36 0.23
N GLY A 48 -1.32 8.29 -0.67
CA GLY A 48 -2.40 9.24 -0.81
C GLY A 48 -3.76 8.59 -0.57
N ARG A 49 -4.79 9.43 -0.40
CA ARG A 49 -6.18 9.00 -0.43
C ARG A 49 -6.88 9.66 -1.62
N SER A 50 -7.55 8.84 -2.42
CA SER A 50 -8.45 9.28 -3.48
C SER A 50 -9.70 9.95 -2.85
N ALA A 51 -10.38 10.79 -3.63
CA ALA A 51 -11.57 11.52 -3.17
C ALA A 51 -12.73 10.59 -2.75
N ASP A 52 -12.76 9.36 -3.26
CA ASP A 52 -13.72 8.32 -2.92
C ASP A 52 -13.34 7.51 -1.66
N GLY A 53 -12.26 7.88 -0.98
CA GLY A 53 -11.81 7.25 0.27
C GLY A 53 -10.91 6.03 0.09
N ARG A 54 -10.59 5.63 -1.14
CA ARG A 54 -9.60 4.58 -1.42
C ARG A 54 -8.19 5.09 -1.14
N MET A 55 -7.30 4.21 -0.72
CA MET A 55 -5.87 4.52 -0.64
C MET A 55 -5.15 4.19 -1.94
N GLU A 56 -4.10 4.95 -2.21
CA GLU A 56 -3.20 4.75 -3.34
C GLU A 56 -1.77 4.96 -2.89
N VAL A 57 -0.89 4.03 -3.27
CA VAL A 57 0.53 4.02 -2.91
C VAL A 57 1.34 4.23 -4.16
N PHE A 58 2.33 5.10 -4.08
CA PHE A 58 3.26 5.43 -5.16
C PHE A 58 4.69 5.14 -4.72
N ALA A 59 5.53 4.67 -5.64
CA ALA A 59 6.95 4.50 -5.43
C ALA A 59 7.73 4.71 -6.73
N VAL A 60 9.02 5.00 -6.61
CA VAL A 60 9.94 4.99 -7.76
C VAL A 60 10.15 3.54 -8.19
N ALA A 61 9.93 3.26 -9.47
CA ALA A 61 10.15 1.93 -10.02
C ALA A 61 11.67 1.62 -10.09
N PRO A 62 12.07 0.33 -10.19
CA PRO A 62 13.48 -0.06 -10.25
C PRO A 62 14.27 0.49 -11.44
N ASP A 63 13.59 0.98 -12.48
CA ASP A 63 14.23 1.66 -13.62
C ASP A 63 14.68 3.09 -13.31
N TYR A 64 14.29 3.64 -12.16
CA TYR A 64 14.52 5.03 -11.73
C TYR A 64 14.02 6.10 -12.72
N GLY A 65 13.19 5.71 -13.69
CA GLY A 65 12.64 6.57 -14.74
C GLY A 65 11.11 6.60 -14.75
N SER A 66 10.47 5.68 -14.04
CA SER A 66 9.02 5.61 -13.89
C SER A 66 8.57 5.57 -12.43
N ILE A 67 7.30 5.89 -12.21
CA ILE A 67 6.61 5.75 -10.94
C ILE A 67 5.67 4.55 -11.06
N SER A 68 5.77 3.63 -10.10
CA SER A 68 4.78 2.57 -9.93
C SER A 68 3.73 3.02 -8.91
N HIS A 69 2.54 2.45 -9.04
CA HIS A 69 1.48 2.67 -8.09
C HIS A 69 0.57 1.46 -7.95
N ILE A 70 -0.07 1.35 -6.79
CA ILE A 70 -1.10 0.37 -6.49
C ILE A 70 -2.20 1.05 -5.67
N TRP A 71 -3.46 0.71 -5.92
CA TRP A 71 -4.60 1.33 -5.25
C TRP A 71 -5.59 0.30 -4.72
N GLN A 72 -6.33 0.67 -3.68
CA GLN A 72 -7.50 -0.11 -3.28
C GLN A 72 -8.57 -0.02 -4.37
N THR A 73 -9.22 -1.13 -4.70
CA THR A 73 -10.32 -1.22 -5.68
C THR A 73 -11.66 -0.71 -5.13
N ALA A 74 -11.82 -0.72 -3.81
CA ALA A 74 -12.91 -0.12 -3.05
C ALA A 74 -12.37 0.32 -1.68
N PRO A 75 -12.97 1.29 -0.97
CA PRO A 75 -12.52 1.68 0.35
C PRO A 75 -12.44 0.45 1.28
N ASN A 76 -11.29 0.26 1.93
CA ASN A 76 -11.02 -0.88 2.82
C ASN A 76 -11.09 -2.26 2.13
N GLY A 77 -11.08 -2.30 0.79
CA GLY A 77 -11.19 -3.51 -0.03
C GLY A 77 -9.83 -4.04 -0.52
N GLY A 78 -9.89 -4.91 -1.54
CA GLY A 78 -8.68 -5.47 -2.17
C GLY A 78 -7.89 -4.45 -2.97
N TRP A 79 -6.65 -4.80 -3.32
CA TRP A 79 -5.73 -3.94 -4.07
C TRP A 79 -5.74 -4.23 -5.57
N SER A 80 -5.33 -3.26 -6.39
CA SER A 80 -5.15 -3.44 -7.84
C SER A 80 -4.06 -4.47 -8.12
N ALA A 81 -4.23 -5.27 -9.17
CA ALA A 81 -3.29 -6.31 -9.57
C ALA A 81 -1.96 -5.73 -10.08
#